data_AF-A0AAU9VYZ0-F1
#
_entry.id   AF-A0AAU9VYZ0-F1
#
_cell.length_a   1.000
_cell.length_b   1.000
_cell.length_c   1.000
_cell.angle_alpha   90.00
_cell.angle_beta   90.00
_cell.angle_gamma   90.00
#
_symmetry.space_group_name_H-M   'P 1'
#
loop_
_entity.id
_entity.type
_entity.pdbx_description
1 polymer ?
#
loop_
_entity_poly.entity_id
_entity_poly.type
_entity_poly.pdbx_seq_one_letter_code
_entity_poly.pdbx_strand_id
1 'polypeptide(L)'
;MESTYFVSFKIFIISVMVIPNSYYQGSSTVTASFPLTNLCYDNYGRPQRCLPEFHNLAYGKKINASQTCGRPPRKFCKWELRGYTCGVCDNRFPSKTHSVKYLTDLHNQNNVTCWLADPKQSRQNVSLTLSLGKTYDITYISLQFCGPKPDSMAIYKSVDFGKRWQPYQFYSSSCSQMYGRPEKSFASQENEQEALCTDAHLKKPLQGSRIAFSTLEGRPSANNFESSQVLQEWVSATNIRIVFDRTSASKRKQDYYYYAVSDFAVGGRCRCNGHAARCPIGRDGQPVCECRHHTTGSNCEQCKAFFNDRPWRPATESSANECVACNCNLHAKACEFNKELFKLSGGHSGGVCIHCRHNTAGRFCHYCKEGYYKDSSKDITDRRVCRPCSCHPRGSMGKVCDQSTGQCPCKEGVTGRECDKCAEGYKTTKSAIAPCIKPPYPVMSIQPDGSSCFQCKGAGLSGRKFCRKDFAMKVAVLGLDRTLQGEWVRVTVNVMTRYKRSLVRLKLGNEFLWIPKRDHKCKCPKLRPGRHYLIAGSIKSSRQRRKIVVNNRSMVVTWNKSMERRVERMKKRCQKQTQL
;
A
#
# COMPACT_ATOMS: atom_id res chain seq x y z
N MET A 1 -8.48 65.90 31.20
CA MET A 1 -9.87 65.47 31.36
C MET A 1 -9.86 64.20 32.19
N GLU A 2 -10.39 64.33 33.40
CA GLU A 2 -10.64 63.32 34.43
C GLU A 2 -11.49 62.15 33.86
N SER A 3 -11.58 60.96 34.44
CA SER A 3 -11.84 60.68 35.85
C SER A 3 -11.50 59.24 36.27
N THR A 4 -11.35 59.14 37.57
CA THR A 4 -10.91 58.05 38.44
C THR A 4 -12.09 57.23 39.04
N TYR A 5 -11.76 56.05 39.61
CA TYR A 5 -12.18 55.52 40.94
C TYR A 5 -13.19 54.35 41.15
N PHE A 6 -12.69 53.38 41.97
CA PHE A 6 -13.28 52.62 43.12
C PHE A 6 -13.95 51.22 43.00
N VAL A 7 -13.16 50.18 43.39
CA VAL A 7 -13.31 49.10 44.43
C VAL A 7 -14.69 48.51 44.81
N SER A 8 -14.77 47.16 44.91
CA SER A 8 -15.40 46.46 46.06
C SER A 8 -14.94 44.99 46.22
N PHE A 9 -14.72 44.58 47.47
CA PHE A 9 -14.17 43.30 47.93
C PHE A 9 -15.14 42.73 48.99
N LYS A 10 -15.69 41.51 48.82
CA LYS A 10 -16.33 40.70 49.91
C LYS A 10 -16.26 39.20 49.54
N ILE A 11 -15.45 38.40 50.26
CA ILE A 11 -15.81 37.48 51.36
C ILE A 11 -16.74 36.32 50.92
N PHE A 12 -16.23 35.08 50.95
CA PHE A 12 -17.06 33.87 51.04
C PHE A 12 -16.49 32.89 52.07
N ILE A 13 -17.42 32.34 52.85
CA ILE A 13 -17.27 31.77 54.19
C ILE A 13 -16.95 30.26 54.14
N ILE A 14 -16.07 29.84 55.06
CA ILE A 14 -15.76 28.45 55.42
C ILE A 14 -16.91 27.90 56.27
N SER A 15 -17.46 26.73 55.92
CA SER A 15 -18.27 25.92 56.83
C SER A 15 -17.57 24.61 57.14
N VAL A 16 -17.24 24.44 58.43
CA VAL A 16 -16.78 23.21 59.06
C VAL A 16 -17.98 22.64 59.81
N MET A 17 -18.31 21.37 59.56
CA MET A 17 -19.10 20.54 60.48
C MET A 17 -18.26 19.33 60.87
N VAL A 18 -18.18 19.10 62.19
CA VAL A 18 -17.50 17.99 62.86
C VAL A 18 -18.61 17.08 63.43
N ILE A 19 -18.49 15.74 63.35
CA ILE A 19 -18.33 14.73 64.45
C ILE A 19 -19.15 13.47 64.00
N PRO A 20 -18.93 12.18 64.42
CA PRO A 20 -17.85 11.49 65.16
C PRO A 20 -17.28 10.20 64.50
N ASN A 21 -16.17 9.70 65.07
CA ASN A 21 -15.67 8.32 64.98
C ASN A 21 -16.68 7.27 65.47
N SER A 22 -16.77 6.10 64.82
CA SER A 22 -16.77 4.76 65.46
C SER A 22 -16.88 3.59 64.46
N TYR A 23 -15.97 2.63 64.66
CA TYR A 23 -16.11 1.18 64.50
C TYR A 23 -16.01 0.46 63.13
N TYR A 24 -15.01 -0.44 63.11
CA TYR A 24 -14.73 -1.56 62.23
C TYR A 24 -15.97 -2.33 61.71
N GLN A 25 -15.99 -2.60 60.40
CA GLN A 25 -16.19 -3.96 59.87
C GLN A 25 -15.79 -4.03 58.38
N GLY A 26 -15.03 -5.07 58.04
CA GLY A 26 -14.46 -5.26 56.72
C GLY A 26 -15.50 -5.40 55.62
N SER A 27 -15.27 -4.70 54.52
CA SER A 27 -15.86 -5.05 53.23
C SER A 27 -14.72 -5.27 52.26
N SER A 28 -14.56 -6.54 51.88
CA SER A 28 -13.70 -7.02 50.81
C SER A 28 -13.68 -6.02 49.67
N THR A 29 -12.50 -5.46 49.38
CA THR A 29 -12.26 -4.86 48.08
C THR A 29 -12.42 -5.99 47.08
N VAL A 30 -13.59 -6.07 46.45
CA VAL A 30 -13.73 -6.75 45.18
C VAL A 30 -12.79 -6.00 44.26
N THR A 31 -11.57 -6.52 44.12
CA THR A 31 -10.71 -6.23 42.99
C THR A 31 -11.53 -6.58 41.76
N ALA A 32 -12.17 -5.57 41.18
CA ALA A 32 -12.64 -5.65 39.81
C ALA A 32 -11.39 -5.84 38.94
N SER A 33 -10.99 -7.10 38.79
CA SER A 33 -10.11 -7.54 37.73
C SER A 33 -10.87 -7.31 36.43
N PHE A 34 -10.80 -6.07 35.91
CA PHE A 34 -11.13 -5.84 34.51
C PHE A 34 -10.21 -6.77 33.72
N PRO A 35 -10.75 -7.71 32.91
CA PRO A 35 -9.90 -8.46 32.01
C PRO A 35 -9.21 -7.42 31.14
N LEU A 36 -7.87 -7.47 31.06
CA LEU A 36 -7.07 -6.60 30.20
C LEU A 36 -7.73 -6.53 28.82
N THR A 37 -8.47 -5.44 28.58
CA THR A 37 -8.97 -5.11 27.26
C THR A 37 -7.75 -5.04 26.36
N ASN A 38 -7.87 -5.63 25.19
CA ASN A 38 -6.77 -5.79 24.24
C ASN A 38 -6.19 -4.41 23.91
N LEU A 39 -5.08 -4.01 24.57
CA LEU A 39 -4.50 -2.65 24.56
C LEU A 39 -4.21 -2.09 23.15
N CYS A 40 -4.20 -2.95 22.13
CA CYS A 40 -4.03 -2.60 20.72
C CYS A 40 -5.34 -2.30 19.97
N TYR A 41 -6.49 -2.42 20.61
CA TYR A 41 -7.79 -2.16 20.03
C TYR A 41 -8.61 -1.28 20.97
N ASP A 42 -9.38 -0.35 20.42
CA ASP A 42 -10.30 0.47 21.21
C ASP A 42 -11.50 -0.36 21.69
N ASN A 43 -12.38 0.25 22.49
CA ASN A 43 -13.59 -0.43 22.99
C ASN A 43 -14.56 -0.86 21.87
N TYR A 44 -14.39 -0.34 20.64
CA TYR A 44 -15.17 -0.69 19.46
C TYR A 44 -14.46 -1.73 18.57
N GLY A 45 -13.29 -2.24 18.99
CA GLY A 45 -12.50 -3.19 18.23
C GLY A 45 -11.72 -2.57 17.05
N ARG A 46 -11.61 -1.24 16.98
CA ARG A 46 -10.77 -0.57 15.97
C ARG A 46 -9.31 -0.59 16.42
N PRO A 47 -8.36 -0.84 15.51
CA PRO A 47 -6.95 -0.91 15.86
C PRO A 47 -6.44 0.47 16.31
N GLN A 48 -5.61 0.49 17.35
CA GLN A 48 -4.95 1.68 17.89
C GLN A 48 -3.50 1.36 18.25
N ARG A 49 -2.62 2.36 18.30
CA ARG A 49 -1.22 2.15 18.69
C ARG A 49 -1.12 1.52 20.08
N CYS A 50 -0.28 0.50 20.21
CA CYS A 50 0.05 -0.12 21.49
C CYS A 50 1.56 -0.32 21.63
N LEU A 51 2.07 -0.03 22.82
CA LEU A 51 3.50 -0.09 23.14
C LEU A 51 3.71 -1.02 24.33
N PRO A 52 4.83 -1.78 24.38
CA PRO A 52 5.19 -2.52 25.57
C PRO A 52 5.53 -1.61 26.74
N GLU A 53 5.49 -2.20 27.94
CA GLU A 53 5.86 -1.52 29.17
C GLU A 53 7.31 -1.05 29.17
N PHE A 54 7.53 0.14 29.74
CA PHE A 54 8.86 0.69 29.96
C PHE A 54 9.48 0.06 31.21
N HIS A 55 10.72 -0.41 31.11
CA HIS A 55 11.41 -1.02 32.24
C HIS A 55 12.94 -0.89 32.10
N ASN A 56 13.65 -1.21 33.20
CA ASN A 56 15.11 -1.34 33.16
C ASN A 56 15.51 -2.66 32.50
N LEU A 57 16.02 -2.57 31.28
CA LEU A 57 16.40 -3.70 30.44
C LEU A 57 17.63 -4.45 30.94
N ALA A 58 18.45 -3.81 31.78
CA ALA A 58 19.64 -4.41 32.37
C ALA A 58 19.32 -5.22 33.64
N TYR A 59 18.20 -4.96 34.30
CA TYR A 59 17.84 -5.58 35.58
C TYR A 59 17.84 -7.11 35.50
N GLY A 60 18.55 -7.77 36.42
CA GLY A 60 18.69 -9.23 36.46
C GLY A 60 19.46 -9.85 35.28
N LYS A 61 19.97 -9.06 34.32
CA LYS A 61 20.77 -9.56 33.20
C LYS A 61 22.24 -9.68 33.58
N LYS A 62 22.92 -10.68 32.99
CA LYS A 62 24.35 -10.87 33.16
C LYS A 62 25.13 -9.87 32.30
N ILE A 63 25.98 -9.07 32.94
CA ILE A 63 26.94 -8.18 32.28
C ILE A 63 28.27 -8.92 32.06
N ASN A 64 28.87 -8.76 30.89
CA ASN A 64 30.22 -9.23 30.61
C ASN A 64 31.21 -8.09 30.79
N ALA A 65 32.10 -8.18 31.79
CA ALA A 65 33.15 -7.20 32.02
C ALA A 65 34.50 -7.74 31.53
N SER A 66 35.32 -6.89 30.90
CA SER A 66 36.67 -7.31 30.46
C SER A 66 37.58 -7.67 31.64
N GLN A 67 37.37 -7.03 32.79
CA GLN A 67 38.17 -7.19 33.99
C GLN A 67 37.28 -7.07 35.22
N THR A 68 37.56 -7.83 36.28
CA THR A 68 36.89 -7.72 37.58
C THR A 68 37.88 -8.14 38.64
N CYS A 69 37.94 -7.42 39.76
CA CYS A 69 38.85 -7.77 40.83
C CYS A 69 38.46 -9.11 41.50
N GLY A 70 39.42 -9.76 42.15
CA GLY A 70 39.12 -10.85 43.08
C GLY A 70 40.11 -12.01 43.03
N ARG A 71 40.70 -12.34 41.87
CA ARG A 71 41.75 -13.36 41.76
C ARG A 71 42.87 -12.92 40.80
N PRO A 72 44.12 -12.74 41.29
CA PRO A 72 44.52 -12.77 42.71
C PRO A 72 43.83 -11.65 43.52
N PRO A 73 43.76 -11.75 44.86
CA PRO A 73 43.18 -10.69 45.70
C PRO A 73 43.83 -9.33 45.43
N ARG A 74 43.02 -8.27 45.37
CA ARG A 74 43.48 -6.91 45.04
C ARG A 74 43.15 -5.94 46.15
N LYS A 75 44.13 -5.14 46.59
CA LYS A 75 43.90 -4.01 47.51
C LYS A 75 43.32 -2.83 46.72
N PHE A 76 42.32 -2.17 47.27
CA PHE A 76 41.76 -0.92 46.76
C PHE A 76 41.53 0.05 47.91
N CYS A 77 41.51 1.35 47.64
CA CYS A 77 41.30 2.38 48.66
C CYS A 77 40.28 3.41 48.17
N LYS A 78 39.35 3.80 49.02
CA LYS A 78 38.40 4.89 48.77
C LYS A 78 38.81 6.13 49.56
N TRP A 79 38.53 7.29 49.00
CA TRP A 79 38.72 8.57 49.67
C TRP A 79 37.44 8.96 50.39
N GLU A 80 37.54 9.20 51.71
CA GLU A 80 36.46 9.70 52.54
C GLU A 80 36.90 11.00 53.22
N LEU A 81 35.94 11.78 53.75
CA LEU A 81 36.18 13.07 54.41
C LEU A 81 37.21 13.00 55.56
N ARG A 82 37.42 11.81 56.16
CA ARG A 82 38.35 11.55 57.27
C ARG A 82 39.64 10.82 56.88
N GLY A 83 39.91 10.61 55.59
CA GLY A 83 41.13 9.95 55.10
C GLY A 83 40.87 8.81 54.11
N TYR A 84 41.83 7.88 54.01
CA TYR A 84 41.74 6.72 53.12
C TYR A 84 41.23 5.49 53.87
N THR A 85 40.14 4.89 53.41
CA THR A 85 39.70 3.56 53.85
C THR A 85 40.03 2.54 52.76
N CYS A 86 40.87 1.56 53.10
CA CYS A 86 41.32 0.53 52.16
C CYS A 86 40.66 -0.82 52.44
N GLY A 87 40.22 -1.48 51.37
CA GLY A 87 39.69 -2.83 51.39
C GLY A 87 40.52 -3.80 50.56
N VAL A 88 40.18 -5.08 50.63
CA VAL A 88 40.73 -6.14 49.77
C VAL A 88 39.56 -6.77 49.03
N CYS A 89 39.64 -6.76 47.70
CA CYS A 89 38.74 -7.48 46.83
C CYS A 89 39.23 -8.93 46.66
N ASP A 90 38.44 -9.89 47.12
CA ASP A 90 38.72 -11.31 47.03
C ASP A 90 37.43 -12.08 46.74
N ASN A 91 37.34 -12.71 45.56
CA ASN A 91 36.15 -13.45 45.15
C ASN A 91 35.97 -14.80 45.88
N ARG A 92 36.90 -15.17 46.78
CA ARG A 92 36.74 -16.34 47.67
C ARG A 92 35.79 -16.05 48.84
N PHE A 93 35.62 -14.79 49.22
CA PHE A 93 34.82 -14.40 50.38
C PHE A 93 33.61 -13.56 49.93
N PRO A 94 32.36 -13.99 50.21
CA PRO A 94 31.17 -13.25 49.81
C PRO A 94 31.10 -11.80 50.33
N SER A 95 31.71 -11.49 51.47
CA SER A 95 31.75 -10.13 52.04
C SER A 95 32.80 -9.21 51.38
N LYS A 96 33.67 -9.76 50.53
CA LYS A 96 34.78 -9.03 49.87
C LYS A 96 34.76 -9.20 48.35
N THR A 97 33.72 -9.83 47.81
CA THR A 97 33.55 -9.96 46.36
C THR A 97 32.93 -8.68 45.80
N HIS A 98 33.27 -8.37 44.56
CA HIS A 98 32.75 -7.22 43.82
C HIS A 98 32.36 -7.66 42.40
N SER A 99 31.47 -8.64 42.34
CA SER A 99 31.06 -9.30 41.10
C SER A 99 30.26 -8.38 40.17
N VAL A 100 30.31 -8.64 38.87
CA VAL A 100 29.47 -7.98 37.85
C VAL A 100 27.97 -8.14 38.09
N LYS A 101 27.55 -9.10 38.94
CA LYS A 101 26.16 -9.27 39.35
C LYS A 101 25.60 -8.04 40.09
N TYR A 102 26.46 -7.28 40.77
CA TYR A 102 26.10 -6.06 41.48
C TYR A 102 25.88 -4.85 40.56
N LEU A 103 26.01 -5.02 39.24
CA LEU A 103 25.65 -3.97 38.30
C LEU A 103 24.14 -3.94 38.01
N THR A 104 23.45 -5.07 38.24
CA THR A 104 22.08 -5.29 37.76
C THR A 104 21.19 -5.94 38.82
N ASP A 105 21.63 -5.97 40.08
CA ASP A 105 20.86 -6.41 41.22
C ASP A 105 19.86 -5.34 41.67
N LEU A 106 19.10 -5.63 42.73
CA LEU A 106 18.19 -4.66 43.32
C LEU A 106 18.99 -3.58 44.05
N HIS A 107 19.14 -2.42 43.42
CA HIS A 107 19.87 -1.30 43.99
C HIS A 107 19.13 -0.73 45.21
N ASN A 108 19.77 -0.78 46.38
CA ASN A 108 19.28 -0.21 47.63
C ASN A 108 20.24 0.88 48.12
N GLN A 109 19.75 2.11 48.30
CA GLN A 109 20.56 3.25 48.74
C GLN A 109 21.16 3.06 50.14
N ASN A 110 20.51 2.26 51.00
CA ASN A 110 21.00 1.98 52.35
C ASN A 110 22.05 0.85 52.39
N ASN A 111 22.07 -0.02 51.37
CA ASN A 111 23.00 -1.14 51.28
C ASN A 111 23.51 -1.28 49.84
N VAL A 112 24.47 -0.43 49.50
CA VAL A 112 24.98 -0.32 48.13
C VAL A 112 25.99 -1.43 47.86
N THR A 113 25.65 -2.29 46.91
CA THR A 113 26.57 -3.25 46.30
C THR A 113 27.35 -2.56 45.17
N CYS A 114 28.60 -2.94 44.97
CA CYS A 114 29.46 -2.31 43.96
C CYS A 114 30.27 -3.38 43.22
N TRP A 115 30.21 -3.35 41.90
CA TRP A 115 31.21 -3.98 41.06
C TRP A 115 32.50 -3.15 41.03
N LEU A 116 33.64 -3.82 40.96
CA LEU A 116 34.97 -3.21 40.99
C LEU A 116 35.86 -3.83 39.91
N ALA A 117 36.42 -3.00 39.03
CA ALA A 117 37.42 -3.40 38.05
C ALA A 117 38.76 -3.75 38.73
N ASP A 118 39.64 -4.54 38.10
CA ASP A 118 40.96 -4.84 38.66
C ASP A 118 41.80 -3.54 38.72
N PRO A 119 42.19 -3.04 39.91
CA PRO A 119 42.94 -1.78 40.04
C PRO A 119 44.31 -1.79 39.36
N LYS A 120 44.94 -2.96 39.15
CA LYS A 120 46.24 -3.05 38.46
C LYS A 120 46.07 -2.87 36.95
N GLN A 121 45.00 -3.41 36.39
CA GLN A 121 44.73 -3.42 34.95
C GLN A 121 43.82 -2.28 34.50
N SER A 122 43.19 -1.56 35.42
CA SER A 122 42.38 -0.35 35.16
C SER A 122 43.17 0.83 34.57
N ARG A 123 44.49 0.69 34.36
CA ARG A 123 45.30 1.59 33.52
C ARG A 123 45.05 1.38 32.01
N GLN A 124 44.45 0.26 31.65
CA GLN A 124 43.98 -0.06 30.31
C GLN A 124 42.47 0.19 30.22
N ASN A 125 41.92 0.07 29.02
CA ASN A 125 40.50 0.21 28.81
C ASN A 125 39.70 -0.92 29.48
N VAL A 126 38.70 -0.55 30.28
CA VAL A 126 37.79 -1.52 30.91
C VAL A 126 36.44 -1.43 30.23
N SER A 127 35.88 -2.56 29.83
CA SER A 127 34.59 -2.57 29.13
C SER A 127 33.53 -3.39 29.85
N LEU A 128 32.30 -2.91 29.79
CA LEU A 128 31.08 -3.59 30.25
C LEU A 128 30.17 -3.81 29.06
N THR A 129 29.80 -5.05 28.77
CA THR A 129 28.94 -5.40 27.64
C THR A 129 27.65 -6.06 28.12
N LEU A 130 26.51 -5.48 27.75
CA LEU A 130 25.16 -6.01 27.97
C LEU A 130 24.58 -6.51 26.65
N SER A 131 24.04 -7.73 26.66
CA SER A 131 23.32 -8.31 25.53
C SER A 131 21.84 -8.40 25.87
N LEU A 132 20.98 -7.73 25.09
CA LEU A 132 19.55 -7.64 25.38
C LEU A 132 18.75 -8.83 24.81
N GLY A 133 19.31 -9.53 23.81
CA GLY A 133 18.66 -10.68 23.17
C GLY A 133 17.57 -10.33 22.14
N LYS A 134 17.21 -9.05 22.07
CA LYS A 134 16.24 -8.48 21.12
C LYS A 134 16.59 -7.02 20.85
N THR A 135 16.01 -6.44 19.83
CA THR A 135 15.99 -5.00 19.59
C THR A 135 15.08 -4.27 20.58
N TYR A 136 15.58 -3.21 21.18
CA TYR A 136 14.87 -2.30 22.08
C TYR A 136 15.04 -0.86 21.63
N ASP A 137 14.04 -0.04 21.94
CA ASP A 137 14.13 1.41 21.82
C ASP A 137 14.64 1.97 23.16
N ILE A 138 15.91 2.39 23.17
CA ILE A 138 16.61 2.86 24.36
C ILE A 138 16.30 4.33 24.59
N THR A 139 15.78 4.65 25.77
CA THR A 139 15.50 6.03 26.20
C THR A 139 16.68 6.62 26.94
N TYR A 140 17.29 5.85 27.86
CA TYR A 140 18.47 6.31 28.58
C TYR A 140 19.38 5.15 28.98
N ILE A 141 20.63 5.49 29.22
CA ILE A 141 21.65 4.61 29.81
C ILE A 141 22.23 5.35 31.02
N SER A 142 22.19 4.75 32.20
CA SER A 142 22.71 5.38 33.41
C SER A 142 23.63 4.45 34.18
N LEU A 143 24.74 5.01 34.67
CA LEU A 143 25.68 4.35 35.57
C LEU A 143 25.78 5.14 36.87
N GLN A 144 25.60 4.46 38.00
CA GLN A 144 25.86 5.00 39.33
C GLN A 144 27.23 4.53 39.81
N PHE A 145 28.14 5.46 40.10
CA PHE A 145 29.51 5.13 40.51
C PHE A 145 29.64 5.09 42.04
N CYS A 146 30.39 4.09 42.54
CA CYS A 146 30.82 4.03 43.94
C CYS A 146 32.17 4.73 44.16
N GLY A 147 32.97 4.81 43.10
CA GLY A 147 34.25 5.51 43.07
C GLY A 147 34.17 6.85 42.35
N PRO A 148 35.32 7.47 42.04
CA PRO A 148 35.35 8.65 41.18
C PRO A 148 34.80 8.29 39.79
N LYS A 149 34.10 9.25 39.18
CA LYS A 149 33.67 9.14 37.78
C LYS A 149 34.89 9.05 36.86
N PRO A 150 34.80 8.36 35.71
CA PRO A 150 35.86 8.38 34.72
C PRO A 150 36.04 9.79 34.16
N ASP A 151 37.28 10.14 33.81
CA ASP A 151 37.55 11.35 33.04
C ASP A 151 37.12 11.16 31.59
N SER A 152 37.52 10.04 30.98
CA SER A 152 37.12 9.66 29.63
C SER A 152 36.42 8.30 29.60
N MET A 153 35.23 8.26 29.01
CA MET A 153 34.50 7.04 28.72
C MET A 153 33.69 7.15 27.43
N ALA A 154 33.36 6.02 26.83
CA ALA A 154 32.58 5.92 25.62
C ALA A 154 31.45 4.89 25.77
N ILE A 155 30.30 5.20 25.19
CA ILE A 155 29.14 4.31 25.09
C ILE A 155 29.02 3.91 23.63
N TYR A 156 28.91 2.62 23.37
CA TYR A 156 28.66 2.03 22.07
C TYR A 156 27.38 1.22 22.12
N LYS A 157 26.73 1.10 20.97
CA LYS A 157 25.61 0.18 20.76
C LYS A 157 25.88 -0.72 19.57
N SER A 158 25.15 -1.83 19.51
CA SER A 158 25.06 -2.69 18.34
C SER A 158 23.60 -2.87 17.96
N VAL A 159 23.31 -2.92 16.66
CA VAL A 159 21.97 -3.21 16.11
C VAL A 159 21.89 -4.61 15.47
N ASP A 160 23.01 -5.32 15.43
CA ASP A 160 23.19 -6.61 14.75
C ASP A 160 23.73 -7.69 15.71
N PHE A 161 23.25 -7.66 16.96
CA PHE A 161 23.51 -8.67 17.99
C PHE A 161 25.01 -8.80 18.35
N GLY A 162 25.73 -7.68 18.36
CA GLY A 162 27.12 -7.59 18.80
C GLY A 162 28.17 -7.78 17.71
N LYS A 163 27.77 -7.93 16.43
CA LYS A 163 28.70 -8.09 15.30
C LYS A 163 29.41 -6.79 14.95
N ARG A 164 28.69 -5.68 14.89
CA ARG A 164 29.24 -4.33 14.66
C ARG A 164 28.87 -3.42 15.82
N TRP A 165 29.80 -2.51 16.13
CA TRP A 165 29.67 -1.55 17.21
C TRP A 165 29.73 -0.15 16.64
N GLN A 166 28.71 0.64 16.93
CA GLN A 166 28.62 2.05 16.54
C GLN A 166 28.69 2.92 17.80
N PRO A 167 29.36 4.08 17.71
CA PRO A 167 29.45 5.00 18.83
C PRO A 167 28.07 5.57 19.17
N TYR A 168 27.80 5.74 20.45
CA TYR A 168 26.53 6.24 20.97
C TYR A 168 26.72 7.59 21.67
N GLN A 169 27.69 7.67 22.58
CA GLN A 169 28.00 8.88 23.35
C GLN A 169 29.45 8.83 23.82
N PHE A 170 30.14 9.98 23.83
CA PHE A 170 31.46 10.14 24.41
C PHE A 170 31.43 11.14 25.57
N TYR A 171 32.25 10.86 26.58
CA TYR A 171 32.46 11.72 27.73
C TYR A 171 33.96 11.90 27.89
N SER A 172 34.47 13.13 27.90
CA SER A 172 35.90 13.41 28.10
C SER A 172 36.15 14.88 28.45
N SER A 173 37.14 15.17 29.29
CA SER A 173 37.68 16.53 29.47
C SER A 173 38.50 17.02 28.27
N SER A 174 38.87 16.13 27.34
CA SER A 174 39.68 16.45 26.17
C SER A 174 39.18 15.68 24.94
N CYS A 175 37.96 15.97 24.51
CA CYS A 175 37.27 15.29 23.40
C CYS A 175 38.12 15.21 22.11
N SER A 176 38.76 16.31 21.70
CA SER A 176 39.55 16.37 20.47
C SER A 176 40.80 15.48 20.53
N GLN A 177 41.47 15.43 21.68
CA GLN A 177 42.70 14.64 21.85
C GLN A 177 42.40 13.15 22.07
N MET A 178 41.35 12.84 22.85
CA MET A 178 41.03 11.46 23.23
C MET A 178 40.30 10.69 22.12
N TYR A 179 39.30 11.34 21.48
CA TYR A 179 38.42 10.67 20.52
C TYR A 179 38.43 11.30 19.12
N GLY A 180 39.28 12.31 18.88
CA GLY A 180 39.32 13.01 17.60
C GLY A 180 38.01 13.76 17.29
N ARG A 181 37.25 14.14 18.33
CA ARG A 181 35.90 14.74 18.18
C ARG A 181 35.84 16.12 18.81
N PRO A 182 35.11 17.07 18.20
CA PRO A 182 34.85 18.35 18.83
C PRO A 182 33.97 18.18 20.07
N GLU A 183 34.14 19.06 21.05
CA GLU A 183 33.23 19.16 22.18
C GLU A 183 31.89 19.76 21.70
N LYS A 184 30.83 18.95 21.74
CA LYS A 184 29.49 19.31 21.27
C LYS A 184 28.44 18.68 22.17
N SER A 185 27.43 19.47 22.53
CA SER A 185 26.27 19.00 23.32
C SER A 185 24.98 18.89 22.51
N PHE A 186 24.97 19.37 21.26
CA PHE A 186 23.82 19.32 20.36
C PHE A 186 24.21 18.71 19.02
N ALA A 187 23.33 17.88 18.47
CA ALA A 187 23.46 17.35 17.11
C ALA A 187 22.95 18.36 16.08
N SER A 188 23.55 18.39 14.90
CA SER A 188 23.03 19.21 13.80
C SER A 188 21.80 18.55 13.17
N GLN A 189 20.96 19.35 12.51
CA GLN A 189 19.76 18.84 11.87
C GLN A 189 20.08 17.91 10.68
N GLU A 190 21.25 18.08 10.04
CA GLU A 190 21.68 17.21 8.93
C GLU A 190 22.17 15.84 9.43
N ASN A 191 22.69 15.75 10.66
CA ASN A 191 23.27 14.52 11.21
C ASN A 191 22.83 14.25 12.64
N GLU A 192 21.53 14.00 12.82
CA GLU A 192 20.95 13.63 14.11
C GLU A 192 21.31 12.20 14.58
N GLN A 193 22.16 11.46 13.86
CA GLN A 193 22.74 10.18 14.32
C GLN A 193 24.19 10.33 14.77
N GLU A 194 24.72 11.56 14.85
CA GLU A 194 26.06 11.78 15.36
C GLU A 194 26.15 11.44 16.85
N ALA A 195 27.20 10.70 17.21
CA ALA A 195 27.61 10.50 18.60
C ALA A 195 28.40 11.72 19.07
N LEU A 196 27.88 12.38 20.10
CA LEU A 196 28.41 13.62 20.64
C LEU A 196 29.52 13.36 21.67
N CYS A 197 30.33 14.39 21.96
CA CYS A 197 31.34 14.34 23.02
C CYS A 197 31.21 15.57 23.93
N THR A 198 31.07 15.34 25.23
CA THR A 198 30.89 16.39 26.24
C THR A 198 31.69 16.12 27.51
N ASP A 199 32.01 17.18 28.25
CA ASP A 199 32.65 17.14 29.58
C ASP A 199 31.65 17.34 30.73
N ALA A 200 30.34 17.38 30.42
CA ALA A 200 29.28 17.75 31.37
C ALA A 200 29.26 16.85 32.62
N HIS A 201 29.71 15.60 32.52
CA HIS A 201 29.81 14.67 33.64
C HIS A 201 30.88 15.08 34.67
N LEU A 202 31.76 16.04 34.38
CA LEU A 202 32.80 16.53 35.29
C LEU A 202 32.45 17.86 35.98
N LYS A 203 31.44 18.59 35.47
CA LYS A 203 31.05 19.92 35.99
C LYS A 203 30.33 19.80 37.36
N LYS A 204 30.54 20.77 38.25
CA LYS A 204 29.92 20.90 39.60
C LYS A 204 28.76 21.91 39.56
N PRO A 205 27.73 21.84 40.44
CA PRO A 205 27.58 20.95 41.60
C PRO A 205 27.14 19.53 41.18
N LEU A 206 27.79 18.53 41.76
CA LEU A 206 27.47 17.13 41.53
C LEU A 206 26.08 16.82 42.09
N GLN A 207 25.06 16.77 41.23
CA GLN A 207 23.90 15.92 41.51
C GLN A 207 24.37 14.46 41.42
N GLY A 208 25.06 14.00 42.46
CA GLY A 208 25.43 12.60 42.68
C GLY A 208 26.56 12.05 41.80
N SER A 209 26.96 10.82 42.13
CA SER A 209 27.94 10.01 41.41
C SER A 209 27.36 9.33 40.15
N ARG A 210 26.37 9.96 39.50
CA ARG A 210 25.66 9.37 38.35
C ARG A 210 26.14 9.96 37.03
N ILE A 211 26.24 9.12 36.01
CA ILE A 211 26.33 9.53 34.61
C ILE A 211 25.08 8.98 33.92
N ALA A 212 24.30 9.86 33.32
CA ALA A 212 23.10 9.50 32.56
C ALA A 212 23.24 10.03 31.14
N PHE A 213 23.02 9.15 30.18
CA PHE A 213 22.95 9.45 28.76
C PHE A 213 21.50 9.31 28.33
N SER A 214 20.85 10.41 27.94
CA SER A 214 19.55 10.40 27.29
C SER A 214 19.73 10.35 25.77
N THR A 215 19.08 9.39 25.10
CA THR A 215 19.35 9.14 23.67
C THR A 215 18.85 10.26 22.76
N LEU A 216 17.79 10.97 23.18
CA LEU A 216 17.14 12.03 22.42
C LEU A 216 17.56 13.45 22.85
N GLU A 217 18.35 13.58 23.91
CA GLU A 217 18.81 14.88 24.40
C GLU A 217 19.71 15.57 23.36
N GLY A 218 19.48 16.88 23.15
CA GLY A 218 20.24 17.68 22.20
C GLY A 218 19.95 17.38 20.72
N ARG A 219 18.84 16.70 20.39
CA ARG A 219 18.45 16.36 19.01
C ARG A 219 17.19 17.12 18.56
N PRO A 220 17.25 17.95 17.49
CA PRO A 220 16.12 18.78 17.03
C PRO A 220 14.78 18.05 16.82
N SER A 221 14.80 16.87 16.21
CA SER A 221 13.58 16.12 15.87
C SER A 221 13.01 15.30 17.04
N ALA A 222 13.56 15.44 18.26
CA ALA A 222 13.10 14.69 19.43
C ALA A 222 11.60 14.91 19.70
N ASN A 223 11.11 16.15 19.52
CA ASN A 223 9.69 16.49 19.69
C ASN A 223 8.79 15.85 18.61
N ASN A 224 9.36 15.43 17.48
CA ASN A 224 8.63 14.80 16.38
C ASN A 224 9.17 13.40 16.06
N PHE A 225 9.55 12.66 17.12
CA PHE A 225 10.16 11.33 17.05
C PHE A 225 9.37 10.33 16.19
N GLU A 226 8.03 10.40 16.21
CA GLU A 226 7.16 9.46 15.47
C GLU A 226 7.31 9.55 13.95
N SER A 227 7.64 10.74 13.44
CA SER A 227 7.87 10.96 12.01
C SER A 227 9.34 10.79 11.61
N SER A 228 10.25 10.90 12.58
CA SER A 228 11.69 10.83 12.33
C SER A 228 12.21 9.39 12.32
N GLN A 229 12.28 8.80 11.12
CA GLN A 229 12.91 7.49 10.93
C GLN A 229 14.37 7.49 11.43
N VAL A 230 15.08 8.61 11.23
CA VAL A 230 16.47 8.80 11.66
C VAL A 230 16.61 8.61 13.16
N LEU A 231 15.74 9.21 13.98
CA LEU A 231 15.77 9.06 15.43
C LEU A 231 15.24 7.70 15.90
N GLN A 232 14.26 7.11 15.22
CA GLN A 232 13.80 5.76 15.51
C GLN A 232 14.91 4.73 15.33
N GLU A 233 15.75 4.88 14.30
CA GLU A 233 16.94 4.04 14.12
C GLU A 233 18.03 4.38 15.15
N TRP A 234 18.15 5.65 15.54
CA TRP A 234 19.10 6.10 16.57
C TRP A 234 18.84 5.53 17.96
N VAL A 235 17.59 5.38 18.39
CA VAL A 235 17.29 4.81 19.71
C VAL A 235 17.37 3.27 19.73
N SER A 236 17.42 2.65 18.57
CA SER A 236 17.43 1.19 18.42
C SER A 236 18.77 0.58 18.86
N ALA A 237 18.72 -0.44 19.73
CA ALA A 237 19.88 -1.24 20.09
C ALA A 237 19.52 -2.68 20.48
N THR A 238 20.48 -3.59 20.26
CA THR A 238 20.46 -5.02 20.66
C THR A 238 21.51 -5.34 21.73
N ASN A 239 22.62 -4.60 21.73
CA ASN A 239 23.65 -4.70 22.75
C ASN A 239 24.16 -3.29 23.09
N ILE A 240 24.59 -3.12 24.33
CA ILE A 240 25.21 -1.90 24.84
C ILE A 240 26.60 -2.26 25.34
N ARG A 241 27.60 -1.45 25.01
CA ARG A 241 28.96 -1.57 25.51
C ARG A 241 29.43 -0.23 26.07
N ILE A 242 29.85 -0.24 27.31
CA ILE A 242 30.48 0.90 27.97
C ILE A 242 31.99 0.62 27.99
N VAL A 243 32.80 1.59 27.61
CA VAL A 243 34.26 1.53 27.66
C VAL A 243 34.76 2.68 28.52
N PHE A 244 35.54 2.37 29.53
CA PHE A 244 36.23 3.34 30.37
C PHE A 244 37.67 3.43 29.89
N ASP A 245 38.09 4.61 29.40
CA ASP A 245 39.39 4.79 28.74
C ASP A 245 40.39 5.54 29.62
N ARG A 246 39.91 6.49 30.45
CA ARG A 246 40.78 7.28 31.34
C ARG A 246 40.13 7.55 32.68
N THR A 247 40.82 7.22 33.76
CA THR A 247 40.42 7.59 35.13
C THR A 247 40.66 9.07 35.39
N SER A 248 39.83 9.71 36.22
CA SER A 248 40.10 11.08 36.66
C SER A 248 41.43 11.18 37.40
N ALA A 249 42.28 12.10 36.95
CA ALA A 249 43.58 12.35 37.55
C ALA A 249 43.38 12.87 38.98
N SER A 250 44.00 12.21 39.95
CA SER A 250 44.14 12.73 41.29
C SER A 250 45.53 13.35 41.44
N LYS A 251 45.62 14.49 42.14
CA LYS A 251 46.88 15.18 42.42
C LYS A 251 47.82 14.40 43.36
N ARG A 252 47.42 13.21 43.84
CA ARG A 252 48.15 12.43 44.85
C ARG A 252 48.70 11.12 44.27
N LYS A 253 50.01 10.93 44.42
CA LYS A 253 50.84 9.85 43.81
C LYS A 253 50.49 8.39 44.21
N GLN A 254 49.53 8.16 45.11
CA GLN A 254 49.22 6.84 45.67
C GLN A 254 47.75 6.38 45.49
N ASP A 255 46.98 7.09 44.66
CA ASP A 255 45.59 6.69 44.42
C ASP A 255 45.56 5.51 43.44
N TYR A 256 45.07 4.36 43.91
CA TYR A 256 44.78 3.21 43.06
C TYR A 256 43.67 3.61 42.08
N TYR A 257 44.01 3.77 40.82
CA TYR A 257 43.06 4.03 39.74
C TYR A 257 42.20 2.78 39.52
N TYR A 258 40.91 2.85 39.84
CA TYR A 258 39.94 1.78 39.56
C TYR A 258 38.59 2.36 39.17
N TYR A 259 37.81 1.55 38.47
CA TYR A 259 36.41 1.82 38.17
C TYR A 259 35.51 1.02 39.10
N ALA A 260 34.55 1.70 39.73
CA ALA A 260 33.58 1.06 40.61
C ALA A 260 32.17 1.60 40.34
N VAL A 261 31.23 0.68 40.07
CA VAL A 261 29.84 0.99 39.66
C VAL A 261 28.89 0.17 40.52
N SER A 262 27.83 0.81 41.04
CA SER A 262 26.79 0.19 41.87
C SER A 262 25.50 -0.13 41.13
N ASP A 263 25.23 0.55 40.01
CA ASP A 263 24.02 0.32 39.24
C ASP A 263 24.30 0.67 37.78
N PHE A 264 23.97 -0.26 36.89
CA PHE A 264 23.98 -0.09 35.45
C PHE A 264 22.57 -0.33 34.94
N ALA A 265 21.85 0.77 34.69
CA ALA A 265 20.49 0.74 34.20
C ALA A 265 20.42 1.17 32.74
N VAL A 266 19.61 0.46 31.97
CA VAL A 266 19.28 0.79 30.58
C VAL A 266 17.77 0.90 30.49
N GLY A 267 17.25 2.12 30.46
CA GLY A 267 15.82 2.38 30.37
C GLY A 267 15.35 2.33 28.92
N GLY A 268 14.33 1.51 28.64
CA GLY A 268 13.79 1.42 27.29
C GLY A 268 12.53 0.57 27.21
N ARG A 269 12.09 0.35 25.97
CA ARG A 269 10.91 -0.48 25.64
C ARG A 269 11.29 -1.50 24.59
N CYS A 270 10.62 -2.64 24.64
CA CYS A 270 10.77 -3.65 23.60
C CYS A 270 10.28 -3.08 22.25
N ARG A 271 11.12 -3.17 21.21
CA ARG A 271 10.80 -2.58 19.90
C ARG A 271 9.79 -3.45 19.17
N CYS A 272 8.54 -2.98 19.11
CA CYS A 272 7.45 -3.67 18.40
C CYS A 272 6.74 -2.76 17.37
N ASN A 273 7.35 -1.62 17.02
CA ASN A 273 6.84 -0.65 16.03
C ASN A 273 5.38 -0.20 16.28
N GLY A 274 4.93 -0.21 17.54
CA GLY A 274 3.57 0.18 17.93
C GLY A 274 2.47 -0.86 17.63
N HIS A 275 2.84 -2.10 17.28
CA HIS A 275 1.90 -3.18 16.98
C HIS A 275 1.89 -4.32 18.03
N ALA A 276 2.46 -4.13 19.21
CA ALA A 276 2.32 -5.08 20.31
C ALA A 276 2.36 -4.38 21.66
N ALA A 277 1.49 -4.79 22.59
CA ALA A 277 1.47 -4.31 23.96
C ALA A 277 2.38 -5.13 24.89
N ARG A 278 2.87 -6.30 24.45
CA ARG A 278 3.63 -7.26 25.26
C ARG A 278 4.78 -7.86 24.48
N CYS A 279 5.80 -8.26 25.23
CA CYS A 279 7.05 -8.81 24.71
C CYS A 279 7.49 -10.03 25.54
N PRO A 280 6.71 -11.14 25.48
CA PRO A 280 7.02 -12.34 26.25
C PRO A 280 8.32 -13.02 25.79
N ILE A 281 8.87 -13.89 26.65
CA ILE A 281 10.00 -14.76 26.30
C ILE A 281 9.47 -15.90 25.42
N GLY A 282 10.05 -16.03 24.22
CA GLY A 282 9.75 -17.07 23.25
C GLY A 282 10.28 -18.46 23.66
N ARG A 283 10.01 -19.47 22.82
CA ARG A 283 10.43 -20.86 23.06
C ARG A 283 11.95 -21.05 23.02
N ASP A 284 12.64 -20.16 22.32
CA ASP A 284 14.10 -20.08 22.19
C ASP A 284 14.77 -19.34 23.37
N GLY A 285 13.98 -18.91 24.37
CA GLY A 285 14.48 -18.14 25.51
C GLY A 285 14.76 -16.68 25.19
N GLN A 286 14.43 -16.19 23.99
CA GLN A 286 14.61 -14.79 23.58
C GLN A 286 13.27 -14.04 23.62
N PRO A 287 13.25 -12.74 23.97
CA PRO A 287 12.02 -11.98 23.96
C PRO A 287 11.54 -11.72 22.52
N VAL A 288 10.24 -11.89 22.28
CA VAL A 288 9.59 -11.68 20.97
C VAL A 288 8.29 -10.89 21.17
N CYS A 289 7.98 -9.99 20.24
CA CYS A 289 6.74 -9.20 20.32
C CYS A 289 5.51 -10.08 20.07
N GLU A 290 4.46 -9.88 20.87
CA GLU A 290 3.15 -10.50 20.60
C GLU A 290 2.37 -9.70 19.55
N CYS A 291 2.75 -9.86 18.28
CA CYS A 291 2.30 -8.99 17.20
C CYS A 291 0.77 -9.00 16.95
N ARG A 292 0.19 -7.80 16.92
CA ARG A 292 -1.21 -7.47 16.57
C ARG A 292 -1.27 -6.78 15.21
N HIS A 293 -2.40 -6.16 14.86
CA HIS A 293 -2.54 -5.38 13.61
C HIS A 293 -2.20 -6.15 12.32
N HIS A 294 -2.38 -7.47 12.35
CA HIS A 294 -1.98 -8.40 11.30
C HIS A 294 -0.50 -8.28 10.89
N THR A 295 0.37 -7.94 11.83
CA THR A 295 1.82 -7.92 11.67
C THR A 295 2.47 -9.21 12.16
N THR A 296 3.69 -9.45 11.72
CA THR A 296 4.54 -10.59 12.07
C THR A 296 6.02 -10.17 12.06
N GLY A 297 6.91 -11.08 12.43
CA GLY A 297 8.33 -10.80 12.62
C GLY A 297 8.66 -10.59 14.10
N SER A 298 9.95 -10.51 14.42
CA SER A 298 10.38 -10.42 15.81
C SER A 298 9.89 -9.13 16.45
N ASN A 299 9.94 -8.02 15.72
CA ASN A 299 9.63 -6.65 16.10
C ASN A 299 8.32 -6.16 15.43
N CYS A 300 7.51 -7.06 14.88
CA CYS A 300 6.29 -6.71 14.13
C CYS A 300 6.57 -5.85 12.89
N GLU A 301 7.69 -6.10 12.23
CA GLU A 301 8.26 -5.35 11.12
C GLU A 301 7.76 -5.79 9.73
N GLN A 302 6.86 -6.78 9.68
CA GLN A 302 6.30 -7.32 8.43
C GLN A 302 4.80 -7.52 8.55
N CYS A 303 4.08 -7.51 7.43
CA CYS A 303 2.69 -7.93 7.40
C CYS A 303 2.58 -9.47 7.41
N LYS A 304 1.54 -10.00 8.04
CA LYS A 304 1.18 -11.42 7.94
C LYS A 304 0.91 -11.78 6.49
N ALA A 305 1.15 -13.03 6.13
CA ALA A 305 0.74 -13.56 4.83
C ALA A 305 -0.73 -13.24 4.56
N PHE A 306 -1.05 -12.85 3.32
CA PHE A 306 -2.38 -12.37 2.88
C PHE A 306 -2.79 -10.95 3.29
N PHE A 307 -2.04 -10.26 4.15
CA PHE A 307 -2.33 -8.89 4.59
C PHE A 307 -1.47 -7.84 3.87
N ASN A 308 -1.21 -8.04 2.58
CA ASN A 308 -0.30 -7.24 1.77
C ASN A 308 -1.04 -6.26 0.84
N ASP A 309 -2.24 -5.79 1.23
CA ASP A 309 -3.01 -4.87 0.37
C ASP A 309 -2.43 -3.45 0.35
N ARG A 310 -1.73 -3.06 1.42
CA ARG A 310 -1.02 -1.78 1.53
C ARG A 310 0.35 -2.00 2.18
N PRO A 311 1.33 -1.10 2.01
CA PRO A 311 2.67 -1.30 2.56
C PRO A 311 2.65 -1.23 4.09
N TRP A 312 3.48 -2.04 4.73
CA TRP A 312 3.72 -1.99 6.17
C TRP A 312 4.25 -0.62 6.60
N ARG A 313 3.80 -0.12 7.76
CA ARG A 313 4.29 1.09 8.41
C ARG A 313 4.17 0.94 9.93
N PRO A 314 5.07 1.54 10.73
CA PRO A 314 4.92 1.58 12.18
C PRO A 314 3.65 2.33 12.57
N ALA A 315 3.05 1.97 13.71
CA ALA A 315 1.89 2.68 14.23
C ALA A 315 2.28 4.07 14.79
N THR A 316 1.48 5.08 14.49
CA THR A 316 1.58 6.46 15.02
C THR A 316 0.47 6.71 16.04
N GLU A 317 0.53 7.83 16.75
CA GLU A 317 -0.56 8.23 17.64
C GLU A 317 -1.91 8.37 16.91
N SER A 318 -1.88 8.86 15.67
CA SER A 318 -3.06 9.08 14.83
C SER A 318 -3.57 7.85 14.08
N SER A 319 -2.72 6.84 13.86
CA SER A 319 -3.07 5.67 13.03
C SER A 319 -2.32 4.43 13.46
N ALA A 320 -3.06 3.33 13.69
CA ALA A 320 -2.46 2.03 13.99
C ALA A 320 -1.67 1.42 12.83
N ASN A 321 -1.88 1.92 11.61
CA ASN A 321 -1.23 1.47 10.39
C ASN A 321 -1.24 -0.06 10.24
N GLU A 322 -2.37 -0.69 10.54
CA GLU A 322 -2.52 -2.13 10.48
C GLU A 322 -2.38 -2.68 9.07
N CYS A 323 -1.88 -3.90 8.95
CA CYS A 323 -1.84 -4.59 7.67
C CYS A 323 -3.26 -5.01 7.25
N VAL A 324 -3.57 -4.79 5.98
CA VAL A 324 -4.92 -4.96 5.42
C VAL A 324 -4.96 -6.20 4.53
N ALA A 325 -5.97 -7.04 4.75
CA ALA A 325 -6.19 -8.26 3.98
C ALA A 325 -6.43 -7.94 2.51
N CYS A 326 -5.81 -8.71 1.61
CA CYS A 326 -6.09 -8.62 0.20
C CYS A 326 -7.50 -9.16 -0.11
N ASN A 327 -8.20 -8.49 -1.02
CA ASN A 327 -9.46 -9.01 -1.53
C ASN A 327 -9.22 -10.01 -2.66
N CYS A 328 -9.34 -11.30 -2.37
CA CYS A 328 -9.16 -12.37 -3.37
C CYS A 328 -10.44 -13.18 -3.62
N ASN A 329 -11.61 -12.65 -3.26
CA ASN A 329 -12.91 -13.34 -3.41
C ASN A 329 -12.91 -14.79 -2.88
N LEU A 330 -12.19 -15.05 -1.78
CA LEU A 330 -12.01 -16.39 -1.19
C LEU A 330 -11.40 -17.45 -2.12
N HIS A 331 -10.66 -17.01 -3.15
CA HIS A 331 -10.04 -17.89 -4.15
C HIS A 331 -8.52 -17.93 -4.09
N ALA A 332 -7.89 -17.11 -3.27
CA ALA A 332 -6.48 -17.21 -2.94
C ALA A 332 -6.27 -17.13 -1.43
N LYS A 333 -5.18 -17.73 -0.96
CA LYS A 333 -4.74 -17.66 0.45
C LYS A 333 -3.51 -16.78 0.66
N ALA A 334 -2.97 -16.23 -0.42
CA ALA A 334 -1.79 -15.37 -0.40
C ALA A 334 -1.94 -14.27 -1.46
N CYS A 335 -1.24 -13.17 -1.22
CA CYS A 335 -1.18 -12.03 -2.12
C CYS A 335 0.15 -11.30 -1.94
N GLU A 336 0.54 -10.56 -2.97
CA GLU A 336 1.72 -9.71 -2.99
C GLU A 336 1.32 -8.25 -3.16
N PHE A 337 2.15 -7.36 -2.63
CA PHE A 337 1.94 -5.92 -2.74
C PHE A 337 2.56 -5.40 -4.04
N ASN A 338 1.80 -4.61 -4.81
CA ASN A 338 2.28 -3.89 -5.98
C ASN A 338 2.20 -2.38 -5.76
N LYS A 339 3.38 -1.72 -5.78
CA LYS A 339 3.52 -0.27 -5.52
C LYS A 339 2.86 0.61 -6.57
N GLU A 340 2.87 0.20 -7.84
CA GLU A 340 2.28 0.98 -8.94
C GLU A 340 0.75 0.98 -8.83
N LEU A 341 0.16 -0.19 -8.60
CA LEU A 341 -1.28 -0.32 -8.37
C LEU A 341 -1.74 0.46 -7.15
N PHE A 342 -0.96 0.45 -6.07
CA PHE A 342 -1.25 1.26 -4.89
C PHE A 342 -1.29 2.76 -5.22
N LYS A 343 -0.29 3.27 -5.97
CA LYS A 343 -0.27 4.68 -6.41
C LYS A 343 -1.46 5.01 -7.31
N LEU A 344 -1.77 4.15 -8.30
CA LEU A 344 -2.89 4.33 -9.22
C LEU A 344 -4.24 4.31 -8.49
N SER A 345 -4.35 3.57 -7.39
CA SER A 345 -5.54 3.57 -6.54
C SER A 345 -5.68 4.80 -5.63
N GLY A 346 -4.78 5.79 -5.72
CA GLY A 346 -4.77 6.94 -4.80
C GLY A 346 -4.26 6.60 -3.39
N GLY A 347 -3.51 5.51 -3.24
CA GLY A 347 -2.99 5.05 -1.94
C GLY A 347 -3.98 4.20 -1.14
N HIS A 348 -4.94 3.55 -1.80
CA HIS A 348 -5.95 2.71 -1.14
C HIS A 348 -5.60 1.22 -1.16
N SER A 349 -5.31 0.63 -2.34
CA SER A 349 -5.07 -0.82 -2.48
C SER A 349 -4.06 -1.14 -3.57
N GLY A 350 -3.03 -1.90 -3.20
CA GLY A 350 -1.97 -2.43 -4.06
C GLY A 350 -1.89 -3.96 -4.07
N GLY A 351 -2.76 -4.67 -3.34
CA GLY A 351 -2.71 -6.12 -3.25
C GLY A 351 -3.03 -6.81 -4.57
N VAL A 352 -2.27 -7.87 -4.89
CA VAL A 352 -2.45 -8.75 -6.05
C VAL A 352 -2.46 -10.20 -5.56
N CYS A 353 -3.57 -10.90 -5.81
CA CYS A 353 -3.73 -12.29 -5.42
C CYS A 353 -2.82 -13.20 -6.23
N ILE A 354 -2.20 -14.17 -5.55
CA ILE A 354 -1.34 -15.18 -6.19
C ILE A 354 -1.99 -16.55 -6.10
N HIS A 355 -1.77 -17.38 -7.12
CA HIS A 355 -2.33 -18.73 -7.23
C HIS A 355 -3.85 -18.80 -7.05
N CYS A 356 -4.61 -18.01 -7.83
CA CYS A 356 -6.07 -18.07 -7.85
C CYS A 356 -6.55 -19.52 -8.09
N ARG A 357 -7.39 -20.01 -7.17
CA ARG A 357 -8.01 -21.34 -7.19
C ARG A 357 -9.39 -21.27 -7.84
N HIS A 358 -10.09 -22.40 -7.91
CA HIS A 358 -11.47 -22.49 -8.41
C HIS A 358 -11.63 -22.01 -9.87
N ASN A 359 -10.57 -22.17 -10.69
CA ASN A 359 -10.52 -21.73 -12.08
C ASN A 359 -10.80 -20.23 -12.27
N THR A 360 -10.51 -19.42 -11.25
CA THR A 360 -10.56 -17.97 -11.33
C THR A 360 -9.21 -17.37 -11.74
N ALA A 361 -9.25 -16.13 -12.20
CA ALA A 361 -8.12 -15.37 -12.68
C ALA A 361 -8.31 -13.87 -12.42
N GLY A 362 -7.25 -13.10 -12.66
CA GLY A 362 -7.20 -11.66 -12.43
C GLY A 362 -6.68 -11.27 -11.06
N ARG A 363 -6.42 -9.96 -10.89
CA ARG A 363 -5.82 -9.36 -9.69
C ARG A 363 -6.49 -9.80 -8.38
N PHE A 364 -7.81 -9.86 -8.39
CA PHE A 364 -8.64 -10.22 -7.23
C PHE A 364 -9.29 -11.60 -7.37
N CYS A 365 -8.84 -12.42 -8.32
CA CYS A 365 -9.53 -13.68 -8.67
C CYS A 365 -11.02 -13.45 -9.00
N HIS A 366 -11.35 -12.38 -9.72
CA HIS A 366 -12.71 -11.86 -9.87
C HIS A 366 -13.38 -12.25 -11.21
N TYR A 367 -12.68 -12.98 -12.08
CA TYR A 367 -13.24 -13.53 -13.31
C TYR A 367 -12.73 -14.95 -13.54
N CYS A 368 -13.33 -15.67 -14.49
CA CYS A 368 -12.95 -17.04 -14.79
C CYS A 368 -11.77 -17.12 -15.75
N LYS A 369 -10.87 -18.07 -15.51
CA LYS A 369 -9.74 -18.37 -16.39
C LYS A 369 -10.23 -18.75 -17.80
N GLU A 370 -9.41 -18.53 -18.81
CA GLU A 370 -9.71 -18.97 -20.18
C GLU A 370 -10.13 -20.46 -20.23
N GLY A 371 -11.16 -20.75 -21.01
CA GLY A 371 -11.81 -22.07 -21.04
C GLY A 371 -12.85 -22.29 -19.94
N TYR A 372 -13.15 -21.26 -19.12
CA TYR A 372 -14.24 -21.25 -18.15
C TYR A 372 -15.10 -19.99 -18.29
N TYR A 373 -16.35 -20.07 -17.85
CA TYR A 373 -17.29 -18.95 -17.81
C TYR A 373 -17.97 -18.85 -16.44
N LYS A 374 -18.45 -17.66 -16.08
CA LYS A 374 -19.13 -17.39 -14.81
C LYS A 374 -20.53 -17.98 -14.84
N ASP A 375 -20.86 -18.77 -13.82
CA ASP A 375 -22.22 -19.18 -13.51
C ASP A 375 -23.00 -18.00 -12.93
N SER A 376 -23.94 -17.46 -13.69
CA SER A 376 -24.76 -16.31 -13.27
C SER A 376 -25.61 -16.59 -12.03
N SER A 377 -25.86 -17.86 -11.69
CA SER A 377 -26.61 -18.24 -10.48
C SER A 377 -25.77 -18.16 -9.20
N LYS A 378 -24.46 -17.94 -9.30
CA LYS A 378 -23.52 -17.98 -8.18
C LYS A 378 -22.82 -16.66 -7.95
N ASP A 379 -22.56 -16.38 -6.68
CA ASP A 379 -21.72 -15.28 -6.27
C ASP A 379 -20.26 -15.53 -6.68
N ILE A 380 -19.50 -14.45 -6.89
CA ILE A 380 -18.09 -14.54 -7.28
C ILE A 380 -17.23 -15.27 -6.22
N THR A 381 -17.65 -15.34 -4.97
CA THR A 381 -16.90 -16.03 -3.91
C THR A 381 -17.12 -17.56 -3.86
N ASP A 382 -18.09 -18.09 -4.61
CA ASP A 382 -18.40 -19.53 -4.62
C ASP A 382 -17.29 -20.35 -5.30
N ARG A 383 -16.90 -21.47 -4.68
CA ARG A 383 -15.84 -22.37 -5.19
C ARG A 383 -16.12 -23.00 -6.56
N ARG A 384 -17.37 -22.97 -7.02
CA ARG A 384 -17.84 -23.53 -8.28
C ARG A 384 -18.46 -22.44 -9.16
N VAL A 385 -18.10 -21.17 -8.96
CA VAL A 385 -18.56 -20.05 -9.79
C VAL A 385 -18.11 -20.18 -11.25
N CYS A 386 -16.94 -20.77 -11.50
CA CYS A 386 -16.42 -20.95 -12.85
C CYS A 386 -16.73 -22.35 -13.38
N ARG A 387 -17.54 -22.40 -14.44
CA ARG A 387 -17.91 -23.63 -15.16
C ARG A 387 -17.07 -23.78 -16.41
N PRO A 388 -16.62 -25.00 -16.76
CA PRO A 388 -15.82 -25.22 -17.96
C PRO A 388 -16.64 -25.00 -19.24
N CYS A 389 -16.01 -24.44 -20.25
CA CYS A 389 -16.56 -24.36 -21.60
C CYS A 389 -16.64 -25.77 -22.19
N SER A 390 -17.81 -26.14 -22.71
CA SER A 390 -18.03 -27.45 -23.38
C SER A 390 -18.16 -27.26 -24.89
N CYS A 391 -17.21 -26.54 -25.51
CA CYS A 391 -17.26 -26.24 -26.93
C CYS A 391 -17.04 -27.49 -27.79
N HIS A 392 -17.98 -27.76 -28.70
CA HIS A 392 -17.99 -28.95 -29.53
C HIS A 392 -16.80 -28.93 -30.50
N PRO A 393 -15.93 -29.97 -30.51
CA PRO A 393 -14.64 -29.92 -31.22
C PRO A 393 -14.78 -29.77 -32.73
N ARG A 394 -15.88 -30.24 -33.33
CA ARG A 394 -16.15 -30.07 -34.77
C ARG A 394 -16.92 -28.80 -35.08
N GLY A 395 -17.78 -28.35 -34.17
CA GLY A 395 -18.75 -27.28 -34.42
C GLY A 395 -18.27 -25.89 -33.99
N SER A 396 -17.31 -25.80 -33.08
CA SER A 396 -16.69 -24.55 -32.64
C SER A 396 -15.40 -24.25 -33.40
N MET A 397 -15.05 -22.97 -33.49
CA MET A 397 -13.77 -22.47 -34.01
C MET A 397 -12.65 -22.55 -32.96
N GLY A 398 -12.98 -22.72 -31.68
CA GLY A 398 -12.03 -22.80 -30.58
C GLY A 398 -12.66 -23.35 -29.31
N LYS A 399 -11.82 -23.59 -28.28
CA LYS A 399 -12.24 -24.14 -26.98
C LYS A 399 -12.61 -23.06 -25.95
N VAL A 400 -12.28 -21.79 -26.22
CA VAL A 400 -12.57 -20.67 -25.33
C VAL A 400 -13.95 -20.12 -25.66
N CYS A 401 -14.86 -20.15 -24.69
CA CYS A 401 -16.18 -19.56 -24.77
C CYS A 401 -16.21 -18.16 -24.16
N ASP A 402 -17.29 -17.42 -24.42
CA ASP A 402 -17.55 -16.14 -23.78
C ASP A 402 -17.64 -16.28 -22.24
N GLN A 403 -16.88 -15.47 -21.50
CA GLN A 403 -16.75 -15.61 -20.04
C GLN A 403 -18.04 -15.29 -19.27
N SER A 404 -18.99 -14.58 -19.87
CA SER A 404 -20.23 -14.15 -19.21
C SER A 404 -21.42 -15.05 -19.54
N THR A 405 -21.50 -15.53 -20.78
CA THR A 405 -22.63 -16.31 -21.30
C THR A 405 -22.30 -17.80 -21.47
N GLY A 406 -21.01 -18.14 -21.55
CA GLY A 406 -20.55 -19.48 -21.90
C GLY A 406 -20.76 -19.84 -23.37
N GLN A 407 -21.09 -18.88 -24.25
CA GLN A 407 -21.30 -19.12 -25.68
C GLN A 407 -19.98 -19.41 -26.38
N CYS A 408 -19.89 -20.57 -27.02
CA CYS A 408 -18.74 -20.95 -27.83
C CYS A 408 -18.75 -20.24 -29.20
N PRO A 409 -17.58 -19.97 -29.79
CA PRO A 409 -17.48 -19.39 -31.11
C PRO A 409 -17.84 -20.44 -32.18
N CYS A 410 -19.07 -20.45 -32.67
CA CYS A 410 -19.55 -21.45 -33.60
C CYS A 410 -19.09 -21.22 -35.05
N LYS A 411 -18.82 -22.31 -35.78
CA LYS A 411 -18.57 -22.29 -37.22
C LYS A 411 -19.84 -21.91 -37.99
N GLU A 412 -19.68 -21.54 -39.26
CA GLU A 412 -20.80 -21.17 -40.12
C GLU A 412 -21.85 -22.29 -40.18
N GLY A 413 -23.13 -21.92 -40.03
CA GLY A 413 -24.24 -22.87 -40.04
C GLY A 413 -24.39 -23.72 -38.77
N VAL A 414 -23.55 -23.53 -37.75
CA VAL A 414 -23.63 -24.21 -36.45
C VAL A 414 -24.24 -23.25 -35.41
N THR A 415 -25.04 -23.78 -34.48
CA THR A 415 -25.69 -23.03 -33.39
C THR A 415 -25.69 -23.84 -32.08
N GLY A 416 -26.29 -23.28 -31.03
CA GLY A 416 -26.23 -23.80 -29.67
C GLY A 416 -25.09 -23.17 -28.88
N ARG A 417 -25.22 -23.17 -27.54
CA ARG A 417 -24.20 -22.62 -26.63
C ARG A 417 -22.85 -23.32 -26.79
N GLU A 418 -22.91 -24.63 -27.04
CA GLU A 418 -21.76 -25.51 -27.21
C GLU A 418 -21.40 -25.75 -28.67
N CYS A 419 -22.13 -25.15 -29.63
CA CYS A 419 -21.96 -25.38 -31.07
C CYS A 419 -22.12 -26.85 -31.48
N ASP A 420 -23.09 -27.53 -30.89
CA ASP A 420 -23.34 -28.96 -30.99
C ASP A 420 -24.37 -29.33 -32.08
N LYS A 421 -25.08 -28.34 -32.63
CA LYS A 421 -26.15 -28.57 -33.62
C LYS A 421 -26.09 -27.61 -34.79
N CYS A 422 -26.62 -28.02 -35.95
CA CYS A 422 -26.76 -27.13 -37.09
C CYS A 422 -27.90 -26.12 -36.84
N ALA A 423 -27.71 -24.89 -37.34
CA ALA A 423 -28.75 -23.88 -37.37
C ALA A 423 -29.92 -24.33 -38.25
N GLU A 424 -31.09 -23.74 -38.02
CA GLU A 424 -32.28 -24.05 -38.80
C GLU A 424 -32.02 -23.85 -40.31
N GLY A 425 -32.41 -24.85 -41.10
CA GLY A 425 -32.15 -24.88 -42.54
C GLY A 425 -30.73 -25.31 -42.96
N TYR A 426 -29.88 -25.79 -42.04
CA TYR A 426 -28.60 -26.43 -42.35
C TYR A 426 -28.66 -27.94 -42.06
N LYS A 427 -27.88 -28.73 -42.79
CA LYS A 427 -27.73 -30.18 -42.62
C LYS A 427 -26.31 -30.54 -42.20
N THR A 428 -26.18 -31.54 -41.35
CA THR A 428 -24.89 -32.08 -40.89
C THR A 428 -24.14 -32.76 -42.03
N THR A 429 -22.83 -32.59 -42.08
CA THR A 429 -21.94 -33.28 -43.03
C THR A 429 -20.92 -34.14 -42.29
N LYS A 430 -20.20 -34.98 -43.04
CA LYS A 430 -19.06 -35.76 -42.51
C LYS A 430 -17.77 -34.92 -42.40
N SER A 431 -17.75 -33.69 -42.91
CA SER A 431 -16.56 -32.83 -42.90
C SER A 431 -16.31 -32.23 -41.52
N ALA A 432 -15.08 -32.37 -41.01
CA ALA A 432 -14.67 -31.73 -39.77
C ALA A 432 -14.47 -30.20 -39.92
N ILE A 433 -14.21 -29.72 -41.13
CA ILE A 433 -13.96 -28.30 -41.43
C ILE A 433 -15.30 -27.57 -41.58
N ALA A 434 -16.25 -28.14 -42.33
CA ALA A 434 -17.57 -27.58 -42.59
C ALA A 434 -18.67 -28.54 -42.11
N PRO A 435 -18.94 -28.63 -40.80
CA PRO A 435 -19.85 -29.62 -40.23
C PRO A 435 -21.33 -29.40 -40.59
N CYS A 436 -21.71 -28.17 -40.95
CA CYS A 436 -23.08 -27.81 -41.33
C CYS A 436 -23.07 -27.06 -42.65
N ILE A 437 -23.86 -27.52 -43.62
CA ILE A 437 -24.05 -26.84 -44.90
C ILE A 437 -25.53 -26.58 -45.13
N LYS A 438 -25.85 -25.47 -45.79
CA LYS A 438 -27.20 -25.24 -46.26
C LYS A 438 -27.45 -26.18 -47.44
N PRO A 439 -28.45 -27.08 -47.40
CA PRO A 439 -28.78 -27.87 -48.57
C PRO A 439 -29.10 -26.90 -49.73
N PRO A 440 -28.59 -27.16 -50.94
CA PRO A 440 -29.05 -26.42 -52.10
C PRO A 440 -30.56 -26.60 -52.17
N TYR A 441 -31.28 -25.48 -52.33
CA TYR A 441 -32.68 -25.56 -52.71
C TYR A 441 -32.76 -26.47 -53.94
N PRO A 442 -33.69 -27.44 -54.01
CA PRO A 442 -34.04 -28.02 -55.29
C PRO A 442 -34.36 -26.84 -56.19
N VAL A 443 -33.57 -26.66 -57.24
CA VAL A 443 -34.00 -25.83 -58.36
C VAL A 443 -35.10 -26.65 -59.02
N MET A 444 -36.27 -26.69 -58.40
CA MET A 444 -37.48 -26.81 -59.19
C MET A 444 -37.45 -25.58 -60.08
N SER A 445 -37.43 -25.85 -61.38
CA SER A 445 -37.64 -24.91 -62.45
C SER A 445 -38.98 -24.20 -62.25
N ILE A 446 -39.01 -23.25 -61.33
CA ILE A 446 -39.92 -22.13 -61.40
C ILE A 446 -39.23 -21.20 -62.37
N GLN A 447 -39.67 -21.24 -63.63
CA GLN A 447 -39.54 -20.08 -64.50
C GLN A 447 -39.98 -18.87 -63.67
N PRO A 448 -39.10 -17.90 -63.38
CA PRO A 448 -39.57 -16.63 -62.89
C PRO A 448 -40.27 -16.01 -64.09
N ASP A 449 -41.59 -15.95 -63.98
CA ASP A 449 -42.42 -15.04 -64.76
C ASP A 449 -41.76 -13.65 -64.70
N GLY A 450 -41.08 -13.31 -65.79
CA GLY A 450 -40.23 -12.14 -65.95
C GLY A 450 -41.06 -10.91 -66.28
N SER A 451 -42.11 -10.64 -65.50
CA SER A 451 -43.15 -9.69 -65.90
C SER A 451 -43.53 -8.69 -64.80
N SER A 452 -42.55 -8.13 -64.06
CA SER A 452 -42.70 -6.79 -63.45
C SER A 452 -41.39 -6.30 -62.78
N CYS A 453 -40.25 -6.35 -63.47
CA CYS A 453 -39.07 -5.62 -63.03
C CYS A 453 -38.64 -4.67 -64.15
N PHE A 454 -39.14 -3.43 -64.09
CA PHE A 454 -38.76 -2.38 -65.04
C PHE A 454 -37.24 -2.20 -65.01
N GLN A 455 -36.59 -2.28 -66.17
CA GLN A 455 -35.14 -2.06 -66.30
C GLN A 455 -34.70 -0.83 -65.49
N CYS A 456 -33.81 -1.05 -64.53
CA CYS A 456 -33.08 0.04 -63.90
C CYS A 456 -32.23 0.73 -64.97
N LYS A 457 -32.75 1.80 -65.56
CA LYS A 457 -31.94 2.68 -66.39
C LYS A 457 -30.85 3.26 -65.50
N GLY A 458 -29.63 2.73 -65.61
CA GLY A 458 -28.45 3.27 -64.97
C GLY A 458 -28.37 4.75 -65.34
N ALA A 459 -28.71 5.63 -64.41
CA ALA A 459 -28.78 7.04 -64.71
C ALA A 459 -27.35 7.57 -64.83
N GLY A 460 -26.84 7.61 -66.05
CA GLY A 460 -25.61 8.32 -66.39
C GLY A 460 -25.66 9.75 -65.85
N LEU A 461 -24.48 10.28 -65.51
CA LEU A 461 -24.29 11.58 -64.89
C LEU A 461 -24.68 12.72 -65.86
N SER A 462 -25.96 13.06 -65.91
CA SER A 462 -26.54 14.10 -66.77
C SER A 462 -26.91 15.35 -65.96
N GLY A 463 -26.44 16.52 -66.40
CA GLY A 463 -26.67 17.80 -65.70
C GLY A 463 -28.14 18.16 -65.56
N ARG A 464 -28.95 18.00 -66.62
CA ARG A 464 -30.41 18.29 -66.57
C ARG A 464 -31.13 17.39 -65.56
N LYS A 465 -30.76 16.11 -65.46
CA LYS A 465 -31.34 15.17 -64.48
C LYS A 465 -30.89 15.50 -63.06
N PHE A 466 -29.64 15.92 -62.87
CA PHE A 466 -29.10 16.35 -61.58
C PHE A 466 -29.83 17.60 -61.04
N CYS A 467 -30.14 18.57 -61.90
CA CYS A 467 -30.88 19.78 -61.50
C CYS A 467 -32.31 19.49 -61.02
N ARG A 468 -32.99 18.47 -61.57
CA ARG A 468 -34.37 18.10 -61.21
C ARG A 468 -34.53 17.32 -59.89
N LYS A 469 -33.43 16.99 -59.18
CA LYS A 469 -33.47 16.21 -57.92
C LYS A 469 -33.50 17.10 -56.68
N ASP A 470 -34.22 16.68 -55.65
CA ASP A 470 -34.44 17.47 -54.42
C ASP A 470 -33.18 17.54 -53.55
N PHE A 471 -32.33 16.52 -53.64
CA PHE A 471 -31.05 16.47 -52.94
C PHE A 471 -29.98 15.79 -53.80
N ALA A 472 -28.72 16.10 -53.49
CA ALA A 472 -27.56 15.42 -54.05
C ALA A 472 -26.43 15.40 -53.01
N MET A 473 -25.84 14.22 -52.77
CA MET A 473 -24.81 14.03 -51.76
C MET A 473 -23.78 12.97 -52.18
N LYS A 474 -22.54 13.14 -51.71
CA LYS A 474 -21.50 12.11 -51.72
C LYS A 474 -21.58 11.33 -50.42
N VAL A 475 -21.71 10.01 -50.54
CA VAL A 475 -21.84 9.10 -49.41
C VAL A 475 -20.88 7.93 -49.52
N ALA A 476 -20.44 7.43 -48.37
CA ALA A 476 -19.84 6.12 -48.24
C ALA A 476 -20.88 5.13 -47.70
N VAL A 477 -21.08 4.00 -48.36
CA VAL A 477 -22.03 2.99 -47.89
C VAL A 477 -21.35 2.13 -46.83
N LEU A 478 -21.85 2.18 -45.60
CA LEU A 478 -21.27 1.45 -44.47
C LEU A 478 -21.83 0.03 -44.36
N GLY A 479 -23.13 -0.14 -44.61
CA GLY A 479 -23.78 -1.43 -44.53
C GLY A 479 -25.22 -1.40 -45.02
N LEU A 480 -25.74 -2.56 -45.44
CA LEU A 480 -27.15 -2.73 -45.74
C LEU A 480 -27.74 -3.64 -44.66
N ASP A 481 -28.72 -3.11 -43.94
CA ASP A 481 -29.44 -3.87 -42.94
C ASP A 481 -30.53 -4.69 -43.64
N ARG A 482 -30.34 -6.02 -43.65
CA ARG A 482 -31.24 -6.98 -44.30
C ARG A 482 -32.34 -7.47 -43.36
N THR A 483 -32.37 -6.99 -42.11
CA THR A 483 -33.39 -7.39 -41.14
C THR A 483 -34.77 -6.88 -41.58
N LEU A 484 -35.75 -7.80 -41.61
CA LEU A 484 -37.08 -7.59 -42.17
C LEU A 484 -37.92 -6.69 -41.26
N GLN A 485 -37.87 -5.38 -41.49
CA GLN A 485 -38.89 -4.44 -41.00
C GLN A 485 -39.73 -3.92 -42.17
N GLY A 486 -40.73 -4.70 -42.58
CA GLY A 486 -41.78 -4.29 -43.53
C GLY A 486 -41.35 -4.14 -45.01
N GLU A 487 -41.91 -3.14 -45.69
CA GLU A 487 -41.75 -2.89 -47.14
C GLU A 487 -40.45 -2.18 -47.56
N TRP A 488 -39.54 -1.89 -46.62
CA TRP A 488 -38.35 -1.07 -46.86
C TRP A 488 -37.07 -1.75 -46.41
N VAL A 489 -35.98 -1.50 -47.13
CA VAL A 489 -34.62 -1.91 -46.78
C VAL A 489 -33.84 -0.69 -46.32
N ARG A 490 -33.23 -0.77 -45.14
CA ARG A 490 -32.45 0.31 -44.53
C ARG A 490 -30.99 0.19 -44.92
N VAL A 491 -30.41 1.28 -45.41
CA VAL A 491 -28.99 1.37 -45.78
C VAL A 491 -28.32 2.41 -44.89
N THR A 492 -27.29 2.00 -44.18
CA THR A 492 -26.47 2.88 -43.35
C THR A 492 -25.38 3.50 -44.22
N VAL A 493 -25.35 4.82 -44.28
CA VAL A 493 -24.38 5.57 -45.07
C VAL A 493 -23.71 6.64 -44.22
N ASN A 494 -22.48 6.99 -44.56
CA ASN A 494 -21.81 8.18 -44.06
C ASN A 494 -21.89 9.29 -45.11
N VAL A 495 -22.56 10.39 -44.78
CA VAL A 495 -22.72 11.56 -45.66
C VAL A 495 -21.48 12.45 -45.52
N MET A 496 -20.67 12.48 -46.57
CA MET A 496 -19.39 13.21 -46.58
C MET A 496 -19.55 14.64 -47.11
N THR A 497 -20.35 14.83 -48.16
CA THR A 497 -20.49 16.14 -48.83
C THR A 497 -21.88 16.31 -49.40
N ARG A 498 -22.45 17.52 -49.31
CA ARG A 498 -23.77 17.87 -49.85
C ARG A 498 -23.60 18.84 -51.01
N TYR A 499 -24.16 18.50 -52.16
CA TYR A 499 -24.06 19.32 -53.38
C TYR A 499 -25.35 20.11 -53.68
N LYS A 500 -26.51 19.68 -53.18
CA LYS A 500 -27.77 20.45 -53.24
C LYS A 500 -28.38 20.61 -51.86
N ARG A 501 -28.91 21.80 -51.59
CA ARG A 501 -29.66 22.10 -50.36
C ARG A 501 -31.03 21.42 -50.47
N SER A 502 -31.36 20.66 -49.45
CA SER A 502 -32.62 19.93 -49.34
C SER A 502 -33.55 20.66 -48.36
N LEU A 503 -34.87 20.54 -48.54
CA LEU A 503 -35.87 20.98 -47.57
C LEU A 503 -35.78 20.21 -46.23
N VAL A 504 -34.98 19.14 -46.17
CA VAL A 504 -34.64 18.39 -44.95
C VAL A 504 -33.19 18.71 -44.54
N ARG A 505 -32.97 18.97 -43.24
CA ARG A 505 -31.62 19.16 -42.67
C ARG A 505 -30.86 17.83 -42.66
N LEU A 506 -30.26 17.48 -43.79
CA LEU A 506 -29.37 16.32 -43.92
C LEU A 506 -28.07 16.58 -43.15
N LYS A 507 -27.79 15.91 -42.04
CA LYS A 507 -26.53 16.11 -41.30
C LYS A 507 -25.37 15.43 -42.03
N LEU A 508 -24.15 15.95 -41.84
CA LEU A 508 -22.92 15.24 -42.21
C LEU A 508 -22.68 14.14 -41.16
N GLY A 509 -22.15 13.00 -41.57
CA GLY A 509 -21.98 11.83 -40.71
C GLY A 509 -22.95 10.68 -41.03
N ASN A 510 -23.17 9.79 -40.07
CA ASN A 510 -23.93 8.55 -40.28
C ASN A 510 -25.43 8.83 -40.35
N GLU A 511 -26.06 8.40 -41.45
CA GLU A 511 -27.48 8.59 -41.74
C GLU A 511 -28.08 7.33 -42.38
N PHE A 512 -29.41 7.28 -42.41
CA PHE A 512 -30.16 6.14 -42.95
C PHE A 512 -30.88 6.49 -44.26
N LEU A 513 -30.62 5.69 -45.30
CA LEU A 513 -31.34 5.72 -46.57
C LEU A 513 -32.32 4.54 -46.66
N TRP A 514 -33.45 4.74 -47.32
CA TRP A 514 -34.51 3.73 -47.44
C TRP A 514 -34.73 3.33 -48.90
N ILE A 515 -34.64 2.04 -49.19
CA ILE A 515 -34.89 1.47 -50.52
C ILE A 515 -36.18 0.64 -50.47
N PRO A 516 -37.15 0.83 -51.38
CA PRO A 516 -38.32 -0.04 -51.46
C PRO A 516 -37.92 -1.51 -51.68
N LYS A 517 -38.57 -2.45 -51.00
CA LYS A 517 -38.26 -3.88 -51.11
C LYS A 517 -38.36 -4.40 -52.55
N ARG A 518 -39.31 -3.89 -53.34
CA ARG A 518 -39.43 -4.18 -54.79
C ARG A 518 -38.18 -3.78 -55.58
N ASP A 519 -37.63 -2.60 -55.30
CA ASP A 519 -36.46 -2.08 -56.00
C ASP A 519 -35.19 -2.82 -55.51
N HIS A 520 -35.10 -3.13 -54.22
CA HIS A 520 -34.02 -3.94 -53.67
C HIS A 520 -34.00 -5.37 -54.25
N LYS A 521 -35.16 -6.03 -54.38
CA LYS A 521 -35.29 -7.35 -55.05
C LYS A 521 -34.80 -7.29 -56.50
N CYS A 522 -35.08 -6.19 -57.20
CA CYS A 522 -34.60 -5.88 -58.54
C CYS A 522 -33.12 -5.42 -58.62
N LYS A 523 -32.36 -5.44 -57.51
CA LYS A 523 -30.97 -4.93 -57.41
C LYS A 523 -30.84 -3.46 -57.86
N CYS A 524 -31.82 -2.64 -57.49
CA CYS A 524 -31.99 -1.25 -57.86
C CYS A 524 -32.12 -0.34 -56.63
N PRO A 525 -31.24 0.64 -56.39
CA PRO A 525 -29.93 0.87 -57.02
C PRO A 525 -28.84 -0.11 -56.56
N LYS A 526 -27.79 -0.29 -57.36
CA LYS A 526 -26.63 -1.15 -57.06
C LYS A 526 -25.67 -0.49 -56.05
N LEU A 527 -26.03 -0.48 -54.77
CA LEU A 527 -25.16 -0.03 -53.69
C LEU A 527 -24.38 -1.20 -53.10
N ARG A 528 -23.05 -1.04 -52.95
CA ARG A 528 -22.18 -2.01 -52.31
C ARG A 528 -21.55 -1.37 -51.05
N PRO A 529 -21.55 -2.05 -49.90
CA PRO A 529 -20.80 -1.59 -48.72
C PRO A 529 -19.32 -1.36 -49.05
N GLY A 530 -18.70 -0.39 -48.38
CA GLY A 530 -17.29 -0.01 -48.59
C GLY A 530 -17.01 0.83 -49.83
N ARG A 531 -18.03 1.16 -50.64
CA ARG A 531 -17.88 2.02 -51.82
C ARG A 531 -18.51 3.39 -51.65
N HIS A 532 -17.93 4.36 -52.36
CA HIS A 532 -18.38 5.74 -52.39
C HIS A 532 -19.30 5.99 -53.59
N TYR A 533 -20.38 6.73 -53.40
CA TYR A 533 -21.36 7.03 -54.43
C TYR A 533 -21.80 8.48 -54.37
N LEU A 534 -22.10 9.06 -55.53
CA LEU A 534 -22.99 10.22 -55.63
C LEU A 534 -24.43 9.71 -55.69
N ILE A 535 -25.26 10.14 -54.74
CA ILE A 535 -26.69 9.84 -54.71
C ILE A 535 -27.47 11.13 -54.83
N ALA A 536 -28.35 11.21 -55.83
CA ALA A 536 -29.31 12.29 -56.00
C ALA A 536 -30.72 11.73 -56.23
N GLY A 537 -31.67 12.14 -55.39
CA GLY A 537 -32.99 11.53 -55.31
C GLY A 537 -34.09 12.55 -55.00
N SER A 538 -35.26 12.04 -54.67
CA SER A 538 -36.41 12.84 -54.25
C SER A 538 -36.82 12.50 -52.82
N ILE A 539 -37.45 13.43 -52.12
CA ILE A 539 -37.83 13.27 -50.72
C ILE A 539 -39.33 12.99 -50.65
N LYS A 540 -39.72 11.90 -49.98
CA LYS A 540 -41.13 11.63 -49.69
C LYS A 540 -41.47 12.09 -48.28
N SER A 541 -42.49 12.93 -48.16
CA SER A 541 -43.06 13.36 -46.89
C SER A 541 -44.14 12.37 -46.46
N SER A 542 -44.02 11.82 -45.25
CA SER A 542 -45.13 11.16 -44.55
C SER A 542 -45.36 11.92 -43.24
N ARG A 543 -46.62 11.98 -42.78
CA ARG A 543 -47.12 12.87 -41.71
C ARG A 543 -46.29 12.89 -40.41
N GLN A 544 -45.43 11.91 -40.15
CA GLN A 544 -44.61 11.85 -38.93
C GLN A 544 -43.08 11.88 -39.11
N ARG A 545 -42.49 11.61 -40.29
CA ARG A 545 -41.03 11.74 -40.55
C ARG A 545 -40.72 11.91 -42.04
N ARG A 546 -39.84 12.86 -42.39
CA ARG A 546 -39.29 12.99 -43.75
C ARG A 546 -38.18 11.96 -43.95
N LYS A 547 -38.36 11.01 -44.89
CA LYS A 547 -37.39 9.92 -45.16
C LYS A 547 -36.66 10.16 -46.49
N ILE A 548 -35.36 9.89 -46.52
CA ILE A 548 -34.56 9.93 -47.75
C ILE A 548 -34.75 8.59 -48.47
N VAL A 549 -35.47 8.61 -49.59
CA VAL A 549 -35.80 7.41 -50.35
C VAL A 549 -34.91 7.31 -51.57
N VAL A 550 -34.30 6.15 -51.76
CA VAL A 550 -33.51 5.84 -52.95
C VAL A 550 -34.22 4.72 -53.71
N ASN A 551 -34.80 5.06 -54.85
CA ASN A 551 -35.62 4.19 -55.70
C ASN A 551 -35.06 4.07 -57.12
N ASN A 552 -35.74 3.34 -58.00
CA ASN A 552 -35.38 3.22 -59.41
C ASN A 552 -35.26 4.54 -60.21
N ARG A 553 -35.82 5.66 -59.71
CA ARG A 553 -35.70 7.01 -60.30
C ARG A 553 -34.54 7.82 -59.71
N SER A 554 -33.84 7.29 -58.71
CA SER A 554 -32.73 7.98 -58.07
C SER A 554 -31.44 7.81 -58.87
N MET A 555 -30.66 8.88 -58.97
CA MET A 555 -29.37 8.86 -59.62
C MET A 555 -28.33 8.33 -58.62
N VAL A 556 -27.75 7.18 -58.93
CA VAL A 556 -26.71 6.55 -58.11
C VAL A 556 -25.53 6.25 -59.02
N VAL A 557 -24.42 6.95 -58.78
CA VAL A 557 -23.20 6.84 -59.59
C VAL A 557 -22.02 6.55 -58.68
N THR A 558 -21.21 5.54 -58.99
CA THR A 558 -19.97 5.24 -58.25
C THR A 558 -19.03 6.42 -58.30
N TRP A 559 -18.52 6.87 -57.15
CA TRP A 559 -17.64 8.02 -57.07
C TRP A 559 -16.24 7.70 -57.62
N ASN A 560 -15.67 8.62 -58.41
CA ASN A 560 -14.27 8.58 -58.85
C ASN A 560 -13.62 9.97 -58.70
N LYS A 561 -12.29 10.07 -58.81
CA LYS A 561 -11.55 11.33 -58.62
C LYS A 561 -11.94 12.43 -59.63
N SER A 562 -12.40 12.09 -60.83
CA SER A 562 -12.79 13.08 -61.86
C SER A 562 -14.22 13.62 -61.69
N MET A 563 -15.04 13.00 -60.83
CA MET A 563 -16.42 13.42 -60.58
C MET A 563 -16.54 14.72 -59.77
N GLU A 564 -15.57 15.04 -58.91
CA GLU A 564 -15.63 16.21 -58.03
C GLU A 564 -15.78 17.52 -58.82
N ARG A 565 -14.90 17.75 -59.81
CA ARG A 565 -14.97 18.91 -60.72
C ARG A 565 -16.22 18.88 -61.61
N ARG A 566 -16.77 17.70 -61.88
CA ARG A 566 -17.91 17.51 -62.80
C ARG A 566 -19.24 17.79 -62.09
N VAL A 567 -19.39 17.35 -60.85
CA VAL A 567 -20.54 17.62 -59.97
C VAL A 567 -20.60 19.11 -59.58
N GLU A 568 -19.46 19.73 -59.28
CA GLU A 568 -19.44 21.16 -58.93
C GLU A 568 -19.83 22.05 -60.13
N ARG A 569 -19.40 21.68 -61.35
CA ARG A 569 -19.85 22.35 -62.60
C ARG A 569 -21.36 22.19 -62.82
N MET A 570 -21.92 21.01 -62.56
CA MET A 570 -23.36 20.79 -62.67
C MET A 570 -24.15 21.58 -61.62
N LYS A 571 -23.68 21.62 -60.37
CA LYS A 571 -24.27 22.42 -59.29
C LYS A 571 -24.33 23.91 -59.66
N LYS A 572 -23.23 24.49 -60.15
CA LYS A 572 -23.19 25.89 -60.61
C LYS A 572 -24.16 26.16 -61.77
N ARG A 573 -24.28 25.23 -62.73
CA ARG A 573 -25.26 25.34 -63.83
C ARG A 573 -26.71 25.28 -63.36
N CYS A 574 -27.03 24.44 -62.37
CA CYS A 574 -28.38 24.38 -61.80
C CYS A 574 -28.75 25.66 -61.04
N GLN A 575 -27.81 26.25 -60.31
CA GLN A 575 -28.05 27.49 -59.56
C GLN A 575 -28.37 28.68 -60.49
N LYS A 576 -27.67 28.79 -61.64
CA LYS A 576 -27.97 29.82 -62.66
C LYS A 576 -29.35 29.65 -63.31
N GLN A 577 -29.90 28.44 -63.34
CA GLN A 577 -31.22 28.13 -63.91
C GLN A 577 -32.40 28.44 -62.97
N THR A 578 -32.14 28.87 -61.73
CA THR A 578 -33.16 29.19 -60.71
C THR A 578 -33.23 30.69 -60.40
N GLN A 579 -32.47 31.51 -61.13
CA GLN A 579 -32.38 32.98 -61.00
C GLN A 579 -32.90 33.73 -62.25
N LEU A 580 -33.48 33.01 -63.20
CA LEU A 580 -34.41 33.46 -64.24
C LEU A 580 -35.76 32.82 -63.90
#